data_AF-A0A1A8S1U4-F1
#
_entry.id   AF-A0A1A8S1U4-F1
#
_cell.length_a   1.000
_cell.length_b   1.000
_cell.length_c   1.000
_cell.angle_alpha   90.00
_cell.angle_beta   90.00
_cell.angle_gamma   90.00
#
_symmetry.space_group_name_H-M   'P 1'
#
loop_
_entity.id
_entity.type
_entity.pdbx_description
1 polymer ?
#
loop_
_entity_poly.entity_id
_entity_poly.type
_entity_poly.pdbx_seq_one_letter_code
_entity_poly.pdbx_strand_id
1 'polypeptide(L)'
;MKVVARRKALSWHAGRVAEIITKEDGRVKYKVAFEEKGRALVSGHHIAMAHQPKVSYLSTGARVVIESEDGQFMPGIVAEVPGRKNHMRFMVFTDDHTPVYIGLPKIRLVCQPLADPLDDIPDNNHREFMRDYLRQWPFPPQTHYRVGQKMRALYNGTQEKVEVLQVDCSLIEVIFEVDQHKEWLYRGSIRLEQMVEMYKEMGVKK
;
A
#
# COMPACT_ATOMS: atom_id res chain seq x y z
N MET A 1 11.81 -1.30 -23.60
CA MET A 1 11.23 -2.06 -22.47
C MET A 1 9.97 -1.37 -21.97
N LYS A 2 8.82 -2.06 -21.85
CA LYS A 2 7.58 -1.48 -21.28
C LYS A 2 7.69 -1.45 -19.75
N VAL A 3 7.31 -0.34 -19.14
CA VAL A 3 7.42 -0.09 -17.70
C VAL A 3 6.22 0.71 -17.20
N VAL A 4 6.03 0.72 -15.88
CA VAL A 4 5.27 1.73 -15.17
C VAL A 4 6.28 2.59 -14.43
N ALA A 5 6.20 3.93 -14.53
CA ALA A 5 7.18 4.82 -13.92
C ALA A 5 6.54 6.00 -13.18
N ARG A 6 7.23 6.45 -12.14
CA ARG A 6 6.81 7.58 -11.30
C ARG A 6 6.97 8.89 -12.06
N ARG A 7 5.87 9.62 -12.24
CA ARG A 7 5.87 11.00 -12.75
C ARG A 7 5.91 12.02 -11.61
N LYS A 8 5.18 11.74 -10.53
CA LYS A 8 5.18 12.47 -9.25
C LYS A 8 5.04 11.48 -8.09
N ALA A 9 5.16 11.96 -6.86
CA ALA A 9 5.18 11.15 -5.65
C ALA A 9 4.17 9.97 -5.65
N LEU A 10 2.88 10.24 -5.89
CA LEU A 10 1.82 9.23 -5.91
C LEU A 10 1.28 8.96 -7.33
N SER A 11 1.95 9.47 -8.36
CA SER A 11 1.45 9.44 -9.74
C SER A 11 2.36 8.60 -10.61
N TRP A 12 1.92 7.38 -10.92
CA TRP A 12 2.63 6.41 -11.75
C TRP A 12 1.90 6.17 -13.06
N HIS A 13 2.65 6.00 -14.14
CA HIS A 13 2.12 5.99 -15.50
C HIS A 13 2.80 4.92 -16.34
N ALA A 14 2.05 4.31 -17.24
CA ALA A 14 2.59 3.40 -18.25
C ALA A 14 3.53 4.14 -19.21
N GLY A 15 4.58 3.46 -19.64
CA GLY A 15 5.57 4.03 -20.54
C GLY A 15 6.56 3.01 -21.07
N ARG A 16 7.59 3.54 -21.73
CA ARG A 16 8.72 2.75 -22.24
C ARG A 16 10.03 3.43 -21.87
N VAL A 17 10.99 2.63 -21.43
CA VAL A 17 12.38 3.10 -21.28
C VAL A 17 12.91 3.41 -22.68
N ALA A 18 13.20 4.68 -22.92
CA ALA A 18 13.77 5.20 -24.16
C ALA A 18 15.31 5.19 -24.12
N GLU A 19 15.89 5.41 -22.94
CA GLU A 19 17.34 5.53 -22.77
C GLU A 19 17.73 5.12 -21.34
N ILE A 20 18.89 4.51 -21.17
CA ILE A 20 19.51 4.19 -19.88
C ILE A 20 20.79 5.02 -19.79
N ILE A 21 20.91 5.81 -18.73
CA ILE A 21 22.01 6.78 -18.54
C ILE A 21 22.76 6.37 -17.28
N THR A 22 24.05 6.06 -17.44
CA THR A 22 24.97 5.84 -16.31
C THR A 22 25.70 7.15 -16.03
N LYS A 23 25.54 7.68 -14.81
CA LYS A 23 26.25 8.88 -14.36
C LYS A 23 27.71 8.56 -14.02
N GLU A 24 28.55 9.58 -13.94
CA GLU A 24 29.98 9.45 -13.57
C GLU A 24 30.18 8.76 -12.21
N ASP A 25 29.26 8.95 -11.28
CA ASP A 25 29.26 8.30 -9.97
C ASP A 25 28.68 6.87 -9.96
N GLY A 26 28.46 6.28 -11.13
CA GLY A 26 27.92 4.94 -11.32
C GLY A 26 26.40 4.83 -11.13
N ARG A 27 25.70 5.89 -10.72
CA ARG A 27 24.23 5.84 -10.57
C ARG A 27 23.56 5.69 -11.94
N VAL A 28 22.67 4.72 -12.05
CA VAL A 28 21.86 4.50 -13.24
C VAL A 28 20.56 5.29 -13.17
N LYS A 29 20.23 6.01 -14.24
CA LYS A 29 18.96 6.71 -14.46
C LYS A 29 18.32 6.21 -15.74
N TYR A 30 17.00 6.25 -15.77
CA TYR A 30 16.21 5.76 -16.89
C TYR A 30 15.35 6.88 -17.42
N LYS A 31 15.48 7.16 -18.71
CA LYS A 31 14.62 8.10 -19.41
C LYS A 31 13.40 7.34 -19.89
N VAL A 32 12.25 7.64 -19.31
CA VAL A 32 10.97 7.01 -19.66
C VAL A 32 10.18 7.97 -20.52
N ALA A 33 9.74 7.48 -21.68
CA ALA A 33 8.70 8.11 -22.48
C ALA A 33 7.36 7.51 -22.07
N PHE A 34 6.44 8.32 -21.58
CA PHE A 34 5.12 7.84 -21.16
C PHE A 34 4.27 7.52 -22.39
N GLU A 35 3.28 6.63 -22.21
CA GLU A 35 2.29 6.37 -23.27
C GLU A 35 1.40 7.61 -23.47
N GLU A 36 1.11 8.31 -22.39
CA GLU A 36 0.66 9.70 -22.43
C GLU A 36 1.79 10.66 -22.86
N LYS A 37 1.44 11.90 -23.17
CA LYS A 37 2.43 12.93 -23.49
C LYS A 37 3.38 13.19 -22.31
N GLY A 38 4.67 13.00 -22.52
CA GLY A 38 5.72 13.45 -21.61
C GLY A 38 6.92 12.52 -21.54
N ARG A 39 7.97 12.98 -20.86
CA ARG A 39 9.15 12.19 -20.52
C ARG A 39 9.58 12.47 -19.09
N ALA A 40 10.20 11.51 -18.43
CA ALA A 40 10.83 11.69 -17.13
C ALA A 40 12.18 10.97 -17.06
N LEU A 41 13.10 11.52 -16.27
CA LEU A 41 14.35 10.87 -15.92
C LEU A 41 14.26 10.38 -14.47
N VAL A 42 14.21 9.07 -14.27
CA VAL A 42 13.87 8.45 -12.98
C VAL A 42 14.95 7.47 -12.51
N SER A 43 14.97 7.17 -11.21
CA SER A 43 15.79 6.12 -10.61
C SER A 43 15.12 4.75 -10.74
N GLY A 44 15.85 3.66 -10.52
CA GLY A 44 15.27 2.32 -10.58
C GLY A 44 14.18 2.02 -9.54
N HIS A 45 14.17 2.69 -8.38
CA HIS A 45 13.09 2.59 -7.38
C HIS A 45 11.81 3.34 -7.81
N HIS A 46 11.87 4.11 -8.89
CA HIS A 46 10.74 4.83 -9.49
C HIS A 46 10.27 4.20 -10.79
N ILE A 47 10.60 2.92 -11.00
CA ILE A 47 10.24 2.13 -12.17
C ILE A 47 9.80 0.74 -11.71
N ALA A 48 8.71 0.26 -12.28
CA ALA A 48 8.26 -1.10 -12.15
C ALA A 48 8.17 -1.75 -13.54
N MET A 49 8.43 -3.05 -13.60
CA MET A 49 8.22 -3.83 -14.83
C MET A 49 6.73 -3.84 -15.17
N ALA A 50 6.36 -3.61 -16.44
CA ALA A 50 4.95 -3.58 -16.84
C ALA A 50 4.26 -4.96 -16.88
N HIS A 51 5.03 -6.04 -16.74
CA HIS A 51 4.49 -7.40 -16.70
C HIS A 51 4.25 -7.87 -15.27
N GLN A 52 3.37 -8.85 -15.13
CA GLN A 52 3.09 -9.53 -13.87
C GLN A 52 4.37 -10.17 -13.30
N PRO A 53 4.72 -9.95 -12.02
CA PRO A 53 5.89 -10.58 -11.40
C PRO A 53 5.67 -12.06 -11.08
N LYS A 54 6.77 -12.79 -10.84
CA LYS A 54 6.69 -14.12 -10.22
C LYS A 54 6.34 -13.97 -8.74
N VAL A 55 5.49 -14.87 -8.22
CA VAL A 55 5.08 -14.89 -6.81
C VAL A 55 6.28 -14.95 -5.86
N SER A 56 7.35 -15.66 -6.23
CA SER A 56 8.57 -15.78 -5.44
C SER A 56 9.28 -14.45 -5.15
N TYR A 57 8.98 -13.39 -5.89
CA TYR A 57 9.53 -12.05 -5.66
C TYR A 57 8.62 -11.16 -4.80
N LEU A 58 7.43 -11.64 -4.43
CA LEU A 58 6.44 -10.88 -3.66
C LEU A 58 6.34 -11.42 -2.24
N SER A 59 7.27 -11.01 -1.39
CA SER A 59 7.22 -11.22 0.06
C SER A 59 6.57 -10.02 0.77
N THR A 60 6.12 -10.21 2.01
CA THR A 60 5.79 -9.09 2.90
C THR A 60 6.96 -8.09 2.96
N GLY A 61 6.67 -6.80 2.85
CA GLY A 61 7.65 -5.71 2.74
C GLY A 61 8.10 -5.40 1.30
N ALA A 62 7.71 -6.18 0.29
CA ALA A 62 8.11 -5.91 -1.09
C ALA A 62 7.50 -4.60 -1.61
N ARG A 63 8.34 -3.79 -2.27
CA ARG A 63 7.92 -2.57 -2.97
C ARG A 63 7.25 -2.91 -4.29
N VAL A 64 6.01 -2.48 -4.46
CA VAL A 64 5.21 -2.78 -5.65
C VAL A 64 4.49 -1.54 -6.16
N VAL A 65 3.99 -1.65 -7.38
CA VAL A 65 2.97 -0.76 -7.93
C VAL A 65 1.78 -1.65 -8.27
N ILE A 66 0.59 -1.27 -7.82
CA ILE A 66 -0.66 -1.96 -8.12
C ILE A 66 -1.46 -1.17 -9.14
N GLU A 67 -2.28 -1.86 -9.91
CA GLU A 67 -3.20 -1.28 -10.88
C GLU A 67 -4.63 -1.41 -10.35
N SER A 68 -5.34 -0.29 -10.17
CA SER A 68 -6.75 -0.29 -9.78
C SER A 68 -7.64 -0.84 -10.89
N GLU A 69 -8.92 -1.03 -10.58
CA GLU A 69 -9.93 -1.38 -11.60
C GLU A 69 -10.07 -0.28 -12.66
N ASP A 70 -9.93 0.99 -12.28
CA ASP A 70 -9.94 2.14 -13.20
C ASP A 70 -8.63 2.32 -13.98
N GLY A 71 -7.68 1.38 -13.86
CA GLY A 71 -6.41 1.42 -14.57
C GLY A 71 -5.39 2.40 -14.00
N GLN A 72 -5.61 2.94 -12.79
CA GLN A 72 -4.66 3.83 -12.13
C GLN A 72 -3.55 3.03 -11.44
N PHE A 73 -2.31 3.52 -11.54
CA PHE A 73 -1.17 2.88 -10.89
C PHE A 73 -0.84 3.54 -9.55
N MET A 74 -0.86 2.74 -8.49
CA MET A 74 -0.61 3.20 -7.11
C MET A 74 0.60 2.47 -6.52
N PRO A 75 1.64 3.18 -6.04
CA PRO A 75 2.76 2.55 -5.36
C PRO A 75 2.33 2.06 -3.98
N GLY A 76 2.97 1.01 -3.48
CA GLY A 76 2.68 0.48 -2.16
C GLY A 76 3.68 -0.56 -1.67
N ILE A 77 3.35 -1.16 -0.54
CA ILE A 77 4.11 -2.21 0.12
C ILE A 77 3.20 -3.43 0.30
N VAL A 78 3.70 -4.61 -0.08
CA VAL A 78 3.02 -5.88 0.20
C VAL A 78 2.97 -6.10 1.71
N ALA A 79 1.77 -6.20 2.25
CA ALA A 79 1.51 -6.43 3.67
C ALA A 79 1.24 -7.92 3.95
N GLU A 80 0.45 -8.58 3.09
CA GLU A 80 0.14 -10.00 3.19
C GLU A 80 0.38 -10.72 1.87
N VAL A 81 0.89 -11.94 1.96
CA VAL A 81 1.04 -12.86 0.83
C VAL A 81 -0.19 -13.78 0.71
N PRO A 82 -0.45 -14.37 -0.48
CA PRO A 82 -1.57 -15.26 -0.71
C PRO A 82 -1.62 -16.44 0.27
N GLY A 83 -2.77 -16.63 0.88
CA GLY A 83 -3.08 -17.76 1.72
C GLY A 83 -4.58 -18.08 1.73
N ARG A 84 -4.94 -19.21 2.34
CA ARG A 84 -6.36 -19.61 2.43
C ARG A 84 -7.22 -18.56 3.14
N LYS A 85 -6.65 -17.89 4.15
CA LYS A 85 -7.36 -16.88 4.95
C LYS A 85 -7.71 -15.61 4.17
N ASN A 86 -6.92 -15.23 3.17
CA ASN A 86 -7.13 -14.03 2.36
C ASN A 86 -7.58 -14.34 0.92
N HIS A 87 -8.14 -15.53 0.72
CA HIS A 87 -8.64 -15.99 -0.57
C HIS A 87 -7.60 -15.93 -1.70
N MET A 88 -6.35 -16.28 -1.37
CA MET A 88 -5.22 -16.28 -2.30
C MET A 88 -4.92 -14.90 -2.92
N ARG A 89 -5.25 -13.81 -2.23
CA ARG A 89 -4.95 -12.43 -2.64
C ARG A 89 -3.75 -11.87 -1.88
N PHE A 90 -3.08 -10.89 -2.47
CA PHE A 90 -2.11 -10.06 -1.76
C PHE A 90 -2.85 -8.94 -1.05
N MET A 91 -2.41 -8.56 0.15
CA MET A 91 -2.79 -7.27 0.73
C MET A 91 -1.66 -6.27 0.47
N VAL A 92 -1.98 -5.09 -0.03
CA VAL A 92 -1.03 -4.00 -0.25
C VAL A 92 -1.52 -2.77 0.51
N PHE A 93 -0.63 -2.12 1.26
CA PHE A 93 -0.85 -0.74 1.69
C PHE A 93 -0.27 0.16 0.61
N THR A 94 -1.10 0.98 -0.03
CA THR A 94 -0.65 2.00 -0.96
C THR A 94 -0.10 3.20 -0.19
N ASP A 95 0.80 3.95 -0.85
CA ASP A 95 1.48 5.10 -0.23
C ASP A 95 0.53 6.23 0.21
N ASP A 96 -0.73 6.20 -0.23
CA ASP A 96 -1.80 7.09 0.19
C ASP A 96 -2.61 6.57 1.38
N HIS A 97 -2.05 5.60 2.13
CA HIS A 97 -2.62 4.96 3.31
C HIS A 97 -3.74 3.94 3.05
N THR A 98 -4.12 3.70 1.78
CA THR A 98 -5.23 2.80 1.47
C THR A 98 -4.80 1.32 1.54
N PRO A 99 -5.47 0.48 2.34
CA PRO A 99 -5.28 -0.96 2.26
C PRO A 99 -6.14 -1.57 1.14
N VAL A 100 -5.53 -2.43 0.33
CA VAL A 100 -6.21 -3.07 -0.80
C VAL A 100 -5.87 -4.56 -0.88
N TYR A 101 -6.88 -5.42 -0.99
CA TYR A 101 -6.67 -6.79 -1.47
C TYR A 101 -6.64 -6.83 -2.99
N ILE A 102 -5.60 -7.44 -3.57
CA ILE A 102 -5.37 -7.42 -5.00
C ILE A 102 -4.84 -8.76 -5.53
N GLY A 103 -5.26 -9.11 -6.75
CA GLY A 103 -4.79 -10.29 -7.46
C GLY A 103 -3.42 -10.07 -8.10
N LEU A 104 -2.63 -11.14 -8.23
CA LEU A 104 -1.31 -11.13 -8.86
C LEU A 104 -1.24 -10.41 -10.22
N PRO A 105 -2.22 -10.57 -11.16
CA PRO A 105 -2.15 -9.92 -12.47
C PRO A 105 -2.15 -8.40 -12.44
N LYS A 106 -2.59 -7.78 -11.34
CA LYS A 106 -2.64 -6.33 -11.15
C LYS A 106 -1.46 -5.77 -10.36
N ILE A 107 -0.46 -6.61 -10.04
CA ILE A 107 0.77 -6.20 -9.36
C ILE A 107 1.90 -6.01 -10.37
N ARG A 108 2.74 -5.01 -10.15
CA ARG A 108 4.00 -4.74 -10.87
C ARG A 108 5.13 -4.61 -9.84
N LEU A 109 6.24 -5.31 -10.05
CA LEU A 109 7.39 -5.28 -9.14
C LEU A 109 8.28 -4.07 -9.46
N VAL A 110 8.65 -3.30 -8.44
CA VAL A 110 9.63 -2.22 -8.58
C VAL A 110 11.01 -2.81 -8.88
N CYS A 111 11.69 -2.28 -9.90
CA CYS A 111 12.89 -2.88 -10.48
C CYS A 111 14.10 -2.88 -9.53
N GLN A 112 14.34 -1.74 -8.88
CA GLN A 112 15.48 -1.57 -7.97
C GLN A 112 15.01 -0.76 -6.76
N PRO A 113 14.26 -1.36 -5.81
CA PRO A 113 13.85 -0.68 -4.60
C PRO A 113 15.07 -0.16 -3.82
N LEU A 114 14.84 0.83 -2.95
CA LEU A 114 15.85 1.28 -2.00
C LEU A 114 16.22 0.14 -1.04
N ALA A 115 17.35 0.29 -0.35
CA ALA A 115 17.81 -0.71 0.65
C ALA A 115 16.75 -0.95 1.73
N ASP A 116 16.14 0.12 2.23
CA ASP A 116 14.86 0.06 2.92
C ASP A 116 13.75 0.56 1.96
N PRO A 117 12.85 -0.33 1.49
CA PRO A 117 11.71 0.04 0.66
C PRO A 117 10.83 1.16 1.24
N LEU A 118 10.77 1.28 2.57
CA LEU A 118 9.93 2.26 3.25
C LEU A 118 10.43 3.70 3.07
N ASP A 119 11.73 3.89 2.80
CA ASP A 119 12.30 5.23 2.61
C ASP A 119 11.78 5.95 1.36
N ASP A 120 11.16 5.24 0.42
CA ASP A 120 10.52 5.82 -0.77
C ASP A 120 9.08 6.30 -0.52
N ILE A 121 8.50 5.99 0.65
CA ILE A 121 7.15 6.44 1.07
C ILE A 121 7.21 7.92 1.44
N PRO A 122 6.50 8.83 0.75
CA PRO A 122 6.60 10.27 1.01
C PRO A 122 6.07 10.71 2.37
N ASP A 123 4.94 10.13 2.80
CA ASP A 123 4.30 10.49 4.07
C ASP A 123 5.01 9.82 5.25
N ASN A 124 5.46 10.63 6.22
CA ASN A 124 6.23 10.10 7.36
C ASN A 124 5.36 9.24 8.29
N ASN A 125 4.09 9.61 8.48
CA ASN A 125 3.19 8.85 9.35
C ASN A 125 2.89 7.48 8.74
N HIS A 126 2.69 7.41 7.42
CA HIS A 126 2.53 6.14 6.69
C HIS A 126 3.79 5.30 6.77
N ARG A 127 4.97 5.92 6.61
CA ARG A 127 6.25 5.23 6.71
C ARG A 127 6.46 4.61 8.08
N GLU A 128 6.16 5.34 9.15
CA GLU A 128 6.24 4.84 10.52
C GLU A 128 5.23 3.73 10.79
N PHE A 129 3.98 3.91 10.36
CA PHE A 129 2.96 2.86 10.41
C PHE A 129 3.44 1.56 9.74
N MET A 130 3.98 1.65 8.52
CA MET A 130 4.47 0.49 7.79
C MET A 130 5.66 -0.17 8.48
N ARG A 131 6.57 0.63 9.06
CA ARG A 131 7.70 0.11 9.83
C ARG A 131 7.24 -0.71 11.03
N ASP A 132 6.27 -0.18 11.79
CA ASP A 132 5.75 -0.87 12.96
C ASP A 132 4.88 -2.08 12.59
N TYR A 133 4.13 -2.01 11.49
CA TYR A 133 3.41 -3.15 10.95
C TYR A 133 4.36 -4.30 10.60
N LEU A 134 5.42 -4.02 9.82
CA LEU A 134 6.37 -5.04 9.37
C LEU A 134 7.18 -5.64 10.53
N ARG A 135 7.48 -4.87 11.58
CA ARG A 135 8.13 -5.37 12.81
C ARG A 135 7.30 -6.39 13.57
N GLN A 136 5.97 -6.29 13.48
CA GLN A 136 5.05 -7.19 14.17
C GLN A 136 4.68 -8.42 13.34
N TRP A 137 5.15 -8.51 12.09
CA TRP A 137 4.92 -9.66 11.23
C TRP A 137 5.61 -10.92 11.79
N PRO A 138 4.97 -12.12 11.75
CA PRO A 138 3.72 -12.47 11.07
C PRO A 138 2.45 -12.36 11.93
N PHE A 139 2.51 -11.67 13.08
CA PHE A 139 1.41 -11.60 14.05
C PHE A 139 1.03 -10.15 14.40
N PRO A 140 0.69 -9.29 13.42
CA PRO A 140 0.26 -7.95 13.73
C PRO A 140 -1.07 -7.98 14.53
N PRO A 141 -1.21 -7.20 15.61
CA PRO A 141 -2.43 -7.15 16.41
C PRO A 141 -3.63 -6.70 15.57
N GLN A 142 -4.73 -7.43 15.69
CA GLN A 142 -5.99 -7.14 15.04
C GLN A 142 -7.16 -7.47 15.97
N THR A 143 -8.22 -6.69 15.86
CA THR A 143 -9.50 -6.94 16.56
C THR A 143 -10.52 -7.57 15.61
N HIS A 144 -11.46 -8.32 16.20
CA HIS A 144 -12.58 -8.89 15.47
C HIS A 144 -13.73 -7.89 15.40
N TYR A 145 -14.30 -7.72 14.21
CA TYR A 145 -15.45 -6.87 13.95
C TYR A 145 -16.59 -7.70 13.36
N ARG A 146 -17.83 -7.21 13.49
CA ARG A 146 -19.03 -7.82 12.91
C ARG A 146 -19.73 -6.83 11.98
N VAL A 147 -20.34 -7.33 10.91
CA VAL A 147 -21.22 -6.52 10.06
C VAL A 147 -22.37 -5.95 10.90
N GLY A 148 -22.69 -4.67 10.70
CA GLY A 148 -23.67 -3.90 11.48
C GLY A 148 -23.13 -3.39 12.83
N GLN A 149 -21.88 -3.69 13.20
CA GLN A 149 -21.26 -3.14 14.40
C GLN A 149 -21.06 -1.63 14.25
N LYS A 150 -21.59 -0.87 15.20
CA LYS A 150 -21.35 0.56 15.33
C LYS A 150 -20.14 0.83 16.21
N MET A 151 -19.29 1.75 15.79
CA MET A 151 -18.04 2.09 16.48
C MET A 151 -17.58 3.49 16.07
N ARG A 152 -16.39 3.90 16.52
CA ARG A 152 -15.76 5.16 16.11
C ARG A 152 -14.45 4.92 15.38
N ALA A 153 -14.21 5.73 14.35
CA ALA A 153 -12.98 5.73 13.59
C ALA A 153 -12.49 7.16 13.34
N LEU A 154 -11.17 7.36 13.36
CA LEU A 154 -10.53 8.62 13.07
C LEU A 154 -10.73 8.99 11.59
N TYR A 155 -11.28 10.17 11.34
CA TYR A 155 -11.43 10.77 10.02
C TYR A 155 -11.28 12.29 10.14
N ASN A 156 -10.46 12.90 9.28
CA ASN A 156 -10.15 14.34 9.30
C ASN A 156 -9.78 14.89 10.69
N GLY A 157 -9.06 14.10 11.50
CA GLY A 157 -8.60 14.50 12.83
C GLY A 157 -9.61 14.28 13.97
N THR A 158 -10.84 13.88 13.67
CA THR A 158 -11.90 13.64 14.66
C THR A 158 -12.31 12.18 14.69
N GLN A 159 -12.67 11.68 15.87
CA GLN A 159 -13.30 10.35 16.00
C GLN A 159 -14.77 10.44 15.59
N GLU A 160 -15.09 9.87 14.44
CA GLU A 160 -16.42 9.90 13.83
C GLU A 160 -17.15 8.57 14.00
N LYS A 161 -18.48 8.62 14.03
CA LYS A 161 -19.30 7.41 14.12
C LYS A 161 -19.28 6.68 12.77
N VAL A 162 -19.09 5.37 12.84
CA VAL A 162 -19.10 4.49 11.67
C VAL A 162 -19.88 3.20 11.95
N GLU A 163 -20.37 2.59 10.87
CA GLU A 163 -20.95 1.25 10.89
C GLU A 163 -20.14 0.33 9.97
N VAL A 164 -19.84 -0.89 10.43
CA VAL A 164 -19.15 -1.90 9.63
C VAL A 164 -20.11 -2.50 8.61
N LEU A 165 -19.85 -2.27 7.33
CA LEU A 165 -20.64 -2.82 6.22
C LEU A 165 -20.18 -4.21 5.80
N GLN A 166 -18.86 -4.44 5.79
CA GLN A 166 -18.28 -5.70 5.36
C GLN A 166 -17.03 -6.03 6.17
N VAL A 167 -16.79 -7.32 6.38
CA VAL A 167 -15.51 -7.82 6.90
C VAL A 167 -14.91 -8.69 5.80
N ASP A 168 -13.72 -8.33 5.33
CA ASP A 168 -12.97 -9.09 4.33
C ASP A 168 -11.57 -9.36 4.87
N CYS A 169 -11.38 -10.55 5.44
CA CYS A 169 -10.10 -11.01 5.97
C CYS A 169 -9.51 -10.01 6.98
N SER A 170 -8.38 -9.37 6.69
CA SER A 170 -7.75 -8.36 7.55
C SER A 170 -8.34 -6.95 7.42
N LEU A 171 -9.28 -6.73 6.51
CA LEU A 171 -9.91 -5.44 6.22
C LEU A 171 -11.38 -5.44 6.64
N ILE A 172 -11.89 -4.24 6.90
CA ILE A 172 -13.31 -3.95 7.09
C ILE A 172 -13.70 -2.79 6.19
N GLU A 173 -14.86 -2.87 5.55
CA GLU A 173 -15.48 -1.70 4.92
C GLU A 173 -16.38 -1.05 5.96
N VAL A 174 -16.20 0.25 6.16
CA VAL A 174 -17.03 1.06 7.05
C VAL A 174 -17.74 2.15 6.26
N ILE A 175 -18.89 2.60 6.75
CA ILE A 175 -19.55 3.82 6.32
C ILE A 175 -19.49 4.87 7.43
N PHE A 176 -19.06 6.07 7.09
CA PHE A 176 -19.03 7.19 8.02
C PHE A 176 -20.39 7.87 8.07
N GLU A 177 -20.97 8.02 9.28
CA GLU A 177 -22.31 8.60 9.43
C GLU A 177 -22.33 10.10 9.02
N VAL A 178 -21.20 10.80 9.15
CA VAL A 178 -21.09 12.26 8.95
C VAL A 178 -21.33 12.71 7.50
N ASP A 179 -20.87 11.95 6.52
CA ASP A 179 -20.92 12.29 5.09
C ASP A 179 -21.28 11.10 4.18
N GLN A 180 -21.58 9.94 4.78
CA GLN A 180 -21.99 8.70 4.11
C GLN A 180 -20.93 8.10 3.17
N HIS A 181 -19.67 8.54 3.24
CA HIS A 181 -18.61 7.91 2.45
C HIS A 181 -18.25 6.52 3.01
N LYS A 182 -17.80 5.64 2.12
CA LYS A 182 -17.32 4.31 2.46
C LYS A 182 -15.82 4.24 2.37
N GLU A 183 -15.20 3.46 3.24
CA GLU A 183 -13.76 3.27 3.26
C GLU A 183 -13.39 1.87 3.74
N TRP A 184 -12.36 1.28 3.10
CA TRP A 184 -11.71 0.08 3.61
C TRP A 184 -10.63 0.42 4.63
N LEU A 185 -10.75 -0.12 5.83
CA LEU A 185 -9.80 0.05 6.92
C LEU A 185 -9.14 -1.28 7.29
N TYR A 186 -7.85 -1.23 7.60
CA TYR A 186 -7.15 -2.34 8.23
C TYR A 186 -7.64 -2.56 9.67
N ARG A 187 -8.02 -3.78 10.03
CA ARG A 187 -8.59 -4.10 11.36
C ARG A 187 -7.66 -3.84 12.54
N GLY A 188 -6.35 -3.74 12.29
CA GLY A 188 -5.35 -3.36 13.28
C GLY A 188 -4.97 -1.88 13.26
N SER A 189 -5.73 -1.03 12.54
CA SER A 189 -5.43 0.40 12.40
C SER A 189 -5.69 1.17 13.69
N ILE A 190 -4.76 2.06 14.07
CA ILE A 190 -4.94 3.02 15.17
C ILE A 190 -6.01 4.08 14.92
N ARG A 191 -6.58 4.12 13.70
CA ARG A 191 -7.77 4.93 13.44
C ARG A 191 -8.99 4.38 14.18
N LEU A 192 -9.04 3.08 14.43
CA LEU A 192 -10.15 2.40 15.10
C LEU A 192 -10.04 2.62 16.60
N GLU A 193 -11.08 3.18 17.23
CA GLU A 193 -11.10 3.47 18.67
C GLU A 193 -10.75 2.25 19.53
N GLN A 194 -11.33 1.09 19.20
CA GLN A 194 -11.07 -0.18 19.89
C GLN A 194 -9.59 -0.61 19.83
N MET A 195 -8.89 -0.31 18.74
CA MET A 195 -7.46 -0.61 18.63
C MET A 195 -6.63 0.31 19.54
N VAL A 196 -6.98 1.59 19.63
CA VAL A 196 -6.33 2.55 20.53
C VAL A 196 -6.49 2.11 21.99
N GLU A 197 -7.69 1.69 22.38
CA GLU A 197 -7.96 1.14 23.71
C GLU A 197 -7.13 -0.12 23.98
N MET A 198 -7.11 -1.07 23.05
CA MET A 198 -6.32 -2.30 23.18
C MET A 198 -4.82 -2.00 23.36
N TYR A 199 -4.25 -1.08 22.57
CA TYR A 199 -2.83 -0.72 22.72
C TYR A 199 -2.54 -0.02 24.05
N LYS A 200 -3.46 0.81 24.56
CA LYS A 200 -3.34 1.41 25.90
C LYS A 200 -3.30 0.31 26.97
N GLU A 201 -4.21 -0.66 26.91
CA GLU A 201 -4.24 -1.78 27.86
C GLU A 201 -2.98 -2.65 27.79
N MET A 202 -2.48 -2.93 26.58
CA MET A 202 -1.23 -3.69 26.39
C MET A 202 0.00 -2.93 26.91
N GLY A 203 0.03 -1.60 26.73
CA GLY A 203 1.09 -0.74 27.23
C GLY A 203 1.10 -0.59 28.75
N VAL A 204 -0.06 -0.65 29.40
CA VAL A 204 -0.21 -0.63 30.87
C VAL A 204 0.19 -1.97 31.51
N LYS A 205 0.26 -3.06 30.73
CA LYS A 205 0.66 -4.40 31.18
C LYS A 205 2.16 -4.71 30.98
N LYS A 206 2.97 -3.74 30.57
CA LYS A 206 4.44 -3.82 30.55
C LYS A 206 5.04 -3.07 31.73
#